data_AF-A0A1D6KPB0-F1
#
_entry.id   AF-A0A1D6KPB0-F1
#
_cell.length_a   1.000
_cell.length_b   1.000
_cell.length_c   1.000
_cell.angle_alpha   90.00
_cell.angle_beta   90.00
_cell.angle_gamma   90.00
#
_symmetry.space_group_name_H-M   'P 1'
#
loop_
_entity.id
_entity.type
_entity.pdbx_description
1 polymer ?
#
loop_
_entity_poly.entity_id
_entity_poly.type
_entity_poly.pdbx_seq_one_letter_code
_entity_poly.pdbx_strand_id
1 'polypeptide(L)'
;MGSVPPAEGDRRQPQQQPHVVMIPYPAQGHVTPMLQLAKLLHTRGFHVTFVNNEFLAATEGRSMLSTWCPQAEVLEHEAVGLFLTHSGWNSTIESICGGVPMVCWPFFAEQQTNCRYKRTEWGIGMEIGNDVRRGEVKALIREAMEGEKGRDMRRRVTELKGSAVAAAKLNGRSMRNVDRFIDEVLLA
;
A
#
# COMPACT_ATOMS: atom_id res chain seq x y z
N MET A 1 15.18 -18.22 -71.00
CA MET A 1 14.36 -17.39 -70.09
C MET A 1 14.69 -17.81 -68.67
N GLY A 2 15.70 -17.20 -68.06
CA GLY A 2 16.06 -17.48 -66.66
C GLY A 2 15.30 -16.51 -65.77
N SER A 3 14.37 -17.03 -64.97
CA SER A 3 13.60 -16.27 -64.00
C SER A 3 14.51 -15.77 -62.88
N VAL A 4 14.54 -14.45 -62.67
CA VAL A 4 15.18 -13.82 -61.51
C VAL A 4 14.45 -14.27 -60.25
N PRO A 5 15.15 -14.78 -59.21
CA PRO A 5 14.51 -15.13 -57.95
C PRO A 5 13.96 -13.86 -57.27
N PRO A 6 12.80 -13.94 -56.59
CA PRO A 6 12.24 -12.78 -55.91
C PRO A 6 13.16 -12.36 -54.77
N ALA A 7 13.32 -11.05 -54.61
CA ALA A 7 14.06 -10.46 -53.49
C ALA A 7 13.52 -11.01 -52.17
N GLU A 8 14.41 -11.58 -51.35
CA GLU A 8 14.08 -12.01 -50.00
C GLU A 8 13.60 -10.80 -49.20
N GLY A 9 12.28 -10.73 -49.00
CA GLY A 9 11.68 -9.81 -48.05
C GLY A 9 12.25 -10.06 -46.66
N ASP A 10 12.67 -8.96 -46.03
CA ASP A 10 13.11 -8.83 -44.65
C ASP A 10 12.19 -9.63 -43.70
N ARG A 11 12.60 -10.86 -43.36
CA ARG A 11 11.99 -11.63 -42.28
C ARG A 11 12.46 -10.99 -40.98
N ARG A 12 11.71 -10.02 -40.45
CA ARG A 12 11.90 -9.54 -39.09
C ARG A 12 11.83 -10.73 -38.13
N GLN A 13 12.97 -11.12 -37.58
CA GLN A 13 13.03 -12.04 -36.45
C GLN A 13 12.16 -11.46 -35.32
N PRO A 14 11.50 -12.28 -34.47
CA PRO A 14 10.81 -11.77 -33.31
C PRO A 14 11.83 -11.01 -32.46
N GLN A 15 11.67 -9.69 -32.42
CA GLN A 15 12.61 -8.79 -31.76
C GLN A 15 12.53 -9.12 -30.26
N GLN A 16 13.47 -9.91 -29.74
CA GLN A 16 13.54 -10.22 -28.32
C GLN A 16 13.60 -8.89 -27.56
N GLN A 17 12.65 -8.66 -26.65
CA GLN A 17 12.63 -7.45 -25.85
C GLN A 17 13.98 -7.34 -25.12
N PRO A 18 14.70 -6.21 -25.23
CA PRO A 18 15.98 -6.06 -24.57
C PRO A 18 15.82 -6.26 -23.06
N HIS A 19 16.62 -7.16 -22.48
CA HIS A 19 16.55 -7.51 -21.07
C HIS A 19 17.60 -6.75 -20.26
N VAL A 20 17.16 -6.08 -19.19
CA VAL A 20 18.01 -5.36 -18.25
C VAL A 20 17.90 -5.97 -16.87
N VAL A 21 19.04 -6.36 -16.29
CA VAL A 21 19.13 -6.77 -14.88
C VAL A 21 19.60 -5.57 -14.07
N MET A 22 18.88 -5.26 -13.00
CA MET A 22 19.16 -4.13 -12.10
C MET A 22 19.37 -4.65 -10.69
N ILE A 23 20.59 -4.46 -10.15
CA ILE A 23 20.97 -4.88 -8.80
C ILE A 23 21.26 -3.60 -7.99
N PRO A 24 20.28 -3.02 -7.27
CA PRO A 24 20.53 -1.87 -6.41
C PRO A 24 21.45 -2.21 -5.24
N TYR A 25 22.21 -1.21 -4.79
CA TYR A 25 22.87 -1.27 -3.48
C TYR A 25 21.79 -1.36 -2.37
N PRO A 26 21.95 -2.21 -1.34
CA PRO A 26 20.92 -2.53 -0.35
C PRO A 26 20.75 -1.44 0.72
N ALA A 27 20.56 -0.19 0.29
CA ALA A 27 20.23 0.95 1.12
C ALA A 27 18.98 1.67 0.59
N GLN A 28 18.13 2.17 1.49
CA GLN A 28 16.83 2.78 1.18
C GLN A 28 16.91 3.88 0.10
N GLY A 29 17.98 4.68 0.10
CA GLY A 29 18.21 5.74 -0.90
C GLY A 29 18.61 5.26 -2.30
N HIS A 30 19.00 3.99 -2.47
CA HIS A 30 19.48 3.43 -3.73
C HIS A 30 18.44 2.52 -4.40
N VAL A 31 17.58 1.85 -3.61
CA VAL A 31 16.52 0.97 -4.12
C VAL A 31 15.42 1.77 -4.83
N THR A 32 14.94 2.86 -4.22
CA THR A 32 13.82 3.66 -4.79
C THR A 32 14.15 4.27 -6.15
N PRO A 33 15.31 4.94 -6.36
CA PRO A 33 15.67 5.48 -7.68
C PRO A 33 15.85 4.38 -8.73
N MET A 34 16.48 3.25 -8.35
CA MET A 34 16.66 2.11 -9.25
C MET A 34 15.31 1.47 -9.62
N LEU A 35 14.35 1.42 -8.70
CA LEU A 35 13.01 0.91 -8.96
C LEU A 35 12.20 1.85 -9.88
N GLN A 36 12.34 3.16 -9.72
CA GLN A 36 11.74 4.14 -10.64
C GLN A 36 12.33 4.02 -12.05
N LEU A 37 13.65 3.85 -12.17
CA LEU A 37 14.31 3.58 -13.44
C LEU A 37 13.85 2.24 -14.04
N ALA A 38 13.69 1.20 -13.23
CA ALA A 38 13.14 -0.08 -13.68
C ALA A 38 11.74 0.06 -14.29
N LYS A 39 10.84 0.83 -13.64
CA LYS A 39 9.51 1.15 -14.19
C LYS A 39 9.58 1.94 -15.49
N LEU A 40 10.50 2.90 -15.59
CA LEU A 40 10.71 3.73 -16.78
C LEU A 40 11.20 2.91 -17.99
N LEU A 41 12.09 1.93 -17.74
CA LEU A 41 12.59 1.01 -18.75
C LEU A 41 11.50 0.01 -19.17
N HIS A 42 10.75 -0.54 -18.21
CA HIS A 42 9.69 -1.48 -18.52
C HIS A 42 8.60 -0.85 -19.40
N THR A 43 8.19 0.39 -19.10
CA THR A 43 7.23 1.16 -19.93
C THR A 43 7.75 1.49 -21.33
N ARG A 44 9.06 1.34 -21.59
CA ARG A 44 9.70 1.55 -22.91
C ARG A 44 9.99 0.24 -23.66
N GLY A 45 9.38 -0.88 -23.23
CA GLY A 45 9.49 -2.16 -23.93
C GLY A 45 10.72 -3.00 -23.55
N PHE A 46 11.38 -2.67 -22.45
CA PHE A 46 12.43 -3.51 -21.88
C PHE A 46 11.82 -4.58 -20.96
N HIS A 47 12.37 -5.80 -21.02
CA HIS A 47 12.19 -6.78 -19.97
C HIS A 47 13.13 -6.40 -18.82
N VAL A 48 12.66 -6.29 -17.58
CA VAL A 48 13.49 -5.84 -16.44
C VAL A 48 13.47 -6.86 -15.31
N THR A 49 14.64 -7.32 -14.88
CA THR A 49 14.81 -8.13 -13.67
C THR A 49 15.47 -7.29 -12.60
N PHE A 50 14.73 -7.00 -11.53
CA PHE A 50 15.21 -6.20 -10.40
C PHE A 50 15.57 -7.10 -9.22
N VAL A 51 16.83 -7.09 -8.77
CA VAL A 51 17.36 -8.04 -7.77
C VAL A 51 17.69 -7.31 -6.48
N ASN A 52 16.87 -7.51 -5.43
CA ASN A 52 17.11 -6.97 -4.09
C ASN A 52 17.45 -8.11 -3.12
N ASN A 53 18.70 -8.60 -3.15
CA ASN A 53 19.08 -9.91 -2.60
C ASN A 53 19.38 -9.93 -1.08
N GLU A 54 20.12 -8.96 -0.53
CA GLU A 54 20.58 -9.05 0.87
C GLU A 54 19.45 -8.90 1.89
N PHE A 55 18.50 -7.99 1.65
CA PHE A 55 17.37 -7.82 2.57
C PHE A 55 16.42 -9.03 2.55
N LEU A 56 16.16 -9.60 1.36
CA LEU A 56 15.30 -10.77 1.23
C LEU A 56 15.93 -12.01 1.87
N ALA A 57 17.23 -12.23 1.66
CA ALA A 57 17.96 -13.32 2.30
C ALA A 57 18.02 -13.15 3.83
N ALA A 58 18.33 -11.94 4.34
CA ALA A 58 18.39 -11.68 5.78
C ALA A 58 17.01 -11.77 6.49
N THR A 59 15.91 -11.71 5.73
CA THR A 59 14.55 -11.76 6.26
C THR A 59 13.76 -12.99 5.79
N GLU A 60 14.45 -13.96 5.20
CA GLU A 60 13.86 -15.21 4.74
C GLU A 60 13.06 -15.89 5.87
N GLY A 61 11.85 -16.36 5.54
CA GLY A 61 10.91 -16.97 6.49
C GLY A 61 10.22 -16.00 7.46
N ARG A 62 10.55 -14.70 7.45
CA ARG A 62 9.97 -13.69 8.37
C ARG A 62 9.43 -12.44 7.66
N SER A 63 9.64 -12.31 6.35
CA SER A 63 9.08 -11.23 5.57
C SER A 63 8.64 -11.70 4.19
N MET A 64 7.72 -10.95 3.61
CA MET A 64 7.32 -11.08 2.20
C MET A 64 7.37 -9.68 1.60
N LEU A 65 8.06 -9.56 0.47
CA LEU A 65 8.07 -8.33 -0.33
C LEU A 65 7.29 -8.60 -1.62
N SER A 66 6.15 -7.91 -1.78
CA SER A 66 5.35 -7.99 -3.00
C SER A 66 5.30 -6.63 -3.69
N THR A 67 5.17 -6.62 -5.01
CA THR A 67 4.93 -5.40 -5.80
C THR A 67 3.48 -4.93 -5.73
N TRP A 68 2.56 -5.80 -5.32
CA TRP A 68 1.15 -5.51 -5.16
C TRP A 68 0.48 -6.51 -4.21
N CYS A 69 -0.57 -6.10 -3.51
CA CYS A 69 -1.42 -7.00 -2.74
C CYS A 69 -2.87 -6.49 -2.75
N PRO A 70 -3.86 -7.38 -2.56
CA PRO A 70 -5.24 -6.97 -2.32
C PRO A 70 -5.34 -6.37 -0.91
N GLN A 71 -5.00 -5.08 -0.77
CA GLN A 71 -4.80 -4.42 0.54
C GLN A 71 -5.99 -4.58 1.49
N ALA A 72 -7.22 -4.44 0.98
CA ALA A 72 -8.43 -4.61 1.79
C ALA A 72 -8.52 -6.03 2.39
N GLU A 73 -8.29 -7.07 1.58
CA GLU A 73 -8.29 -8.47 2.03
C GLU A 73 -7.15 -8.74 3.03
N VAL A 74 -5.96 -8.16 2.79
CA VAL A 74 -4.83 -8.25 3.72
C VAL A 74 -5.19 -7.62 5.07
N LEU A 75 -5.81 -6.43 5.07
CA LEU A 75 -6.20 -5.72 6.29
C LEU A 75 -7.39 -6.40 7.01
N GLU A 76 -8.17 -7.22 6.34
CA GLU A 76 -9.22 -8.03 6.96
C GLU A 76 -8.71 -9.36 7.53
N HIS A 77 -7.48 -9.76 7.18
CA HIS A 77 -6.91 -11.02 7.62
C HIS A 77 -6.49 -10.98 9.11
N GLU A 78 -6.89 -11.99 9.88
CA GLU A 78 -6.69 -12.06 11.35
C GLU A 78 -5.23 -11.98 11.81
N ALA A 79 -4.29 -12.39 10.95
CA ALA A 79 -2.86 -12.31 11.22
C ALA A 79 -2.30 -10.87 11.21
N VAL A 80 -3.04 -9.89 10.68
CA VAL A 80 -2.58 -8.50 10.58
C VAL A 80 -2.93 -7.73 11.85
N GLY A 81 -1.90 -7.43 12.65
CA GLY A 81 -2.06 -6.71 13.92
C GLY A 81 -1.83 -5.20 13.88
N LEU A 82 -1.21 -4.68 12.81
CA LEU A 82 -0.84 -3.28 12.68
C LEU A 82 -0.58 -2.89 11.22
N PHE A 83 -1.02 -1.69 10.83
CA PHE A 83 -0.79 -1.15 9.50
C PHE A 83 0.12 0.08 9.51
N LEU A 84 1.29 -0.02 8.86
CA LEU A 84 2.16 1.12 8.64
C LEU A 84 1.73 1.85 7.35
N THR A 85 1.39 3.14 7.45
CA THR A 85 0.74 3.87 6.36
C THR A 85 1.16 5.33 6.28
N HIS A 86 1.10 5.89 5.07
CA HIS A 86 1.29 7.32 4.81
C HIS A 86 0.06 8.16 5.21
N SER A 87 -1.01 7.53 5.70
CA SER A 87 -2.26 8.20 6.13
C SER A 87 -3.12 8.82 5.04
N GLY A 88 -3.15 8.25 3.83
CA GLY A 88 -4.19 8.56 2.85
C GLY A 88 -5.60 8.16 3.32
N TRP A 89 -6.63 8.82 2.78
CA TRP A 89 -8.02 8.61 3.22
C TRP A 89 -8.53 7.19 2.96
N ASN A 90 -8.34 6.64 1.76
CA ASN A 90 -8.84 5.29 1.42
C ASN A 90 -8.25 4.21 2.33
N SER A 91 -6.91 4.19 2.46
CA SER A 91 -6.21 3.30 3.37
C SER A 91 -6.65 3.45 4.84
N THR A 92 -7.06 4.65 5.24
CA THR A 92 -7.59 4.90 6.58
C THR A 92 -8.92 4.16 6.79
N ILE A 93 -9.84 4.29 5.83
CA ILE A 93 -11.14 3.63 5.88
C ILE A 93 -10.98 2.10 5.80
N GLU A 94 -10.13 1.59 4.91
CA GLU A 94 -9.84 0.15 4.81
C GLU A 94 -9.29 -0.42 6.12
N SER A 95 -8.37 0.30 6.78
CA SER A 95 -7.83 -0.12 8.09
C SER A 95 -8.92 -0.14 9.18
N ILE A 96 -9.83 0.83 9.16
CA ILE A 96 -10.98 0.86 10.09
C ILE A 96 -11.92 -0.31 9.80
N CYS A 97 -12.24 -0.60 8.54
CA CYS A 97 -13.06 -1.74 8.13
C CYS A 97 -12.40 -3.08 8.49
N GLY A 98 -11.07 -3.18 8.38
CA GLY A 98 -10.27 -4.32 8.83
C GLY A 98 -10.27 -4.47 10.36
N GLY A 99 -10.37 -3.35 11.09
CA GLY A 99 -10.20 -3.34 12.55
C GLY A 99 -8.72 -3.31 12.94
N VAL A 100 -7.89 -2.72 12.10
CA VAL A 100 -6.43 -2.70 12.24
C VAL A 100 -5.97 -1.30 12.67
N PRO A 101 -5.22 -1.17 13.78
CA PRO A 101 -4.65 0.11 14.20
C PRO A 101 -3.49 0.52 13.28
N MET A 102 -3.10 1.81 13.32
CA MET A 102 -2.14 2.37 12.37
C MET A 102 -0.89 2.96 13.02
N VAL A 103 0.26 2.79 12.36
CA VAL A 103 1.41 3.68 12.53
C VAL A 103 1.50 4.56 11.29
N CYS A 104 1.55 5.87 11.51
CA CYS A 104 1.39 6.88 10.47
C CYS A 104 2.72 7.57 10.19
N TRP A 105 3.06 7.73 8.91
CA TRP A 105 4.19 8.55 8.46
C TRP A 105 3.76 9.43 7.28
N PRO A 106 3.10 10.58 7.55
CA PRO A 106 2.52 11.42 6.52
C PRO A 106 3.58 12.21 5.74
N PHE A 107 3.28 12.53 4.48
CA PHE A 107 4.16 13.29 3.60
C PHE A 107 3.53 14.58 3.08
N PHE A 108 2.36 14.51 2.43
CA PHE A 108 1.76 15.67 1.74
C PHE A 108 0.23 15.63 1.71
N ALA A 109 -0.38 16.71 1.21
CA ALA A 109 -1.83 16.89 1.09
C ALA A 109 -2.55 16.74 2.44
N GLU A 110 -3.57 15.89 2.52
CA GLU A 110 -4.42 15.71 3.70
C GLU A 110 -3.85 14.71 4.72
N GLN A 111 -2.69 14.11 4.43
CA GLN A 111 -2.12 13.02 5.21
C GLN A 111 -1.80 13.43 6.66
N GLN A 112 -1.30 14.65 6.86
CA GLN A 112 -1.04 15.23 8.18
C GLN A 112 -2.34 15.39 8.98
N THR A 113 -3.41 15.85 8.33
CA THR A 113 -4.74 15.99 8.95
C THR A 113 -5.29 14.63 9.35
N ASN A 114 -5.22 13.64 8.45
CA ASN A 114 -5.67 12.28 8.73
C ASN A 114 -4.85 11.65 9.87
N CYS A 115 -3.53 11.84 9.89
CA CYS A 115 -2.64 11.40 10.96
C CYS A 115 -3.07 11.99 12.31
N ARG A 116 -3.33 13.31 12.35
CA ARG A 116 -3.80 14.01 13.55
C ARG A 116 -5.11 13.41 14.07
N TYR A 117 -6.11 13.20 13.21
CA TYR A 117 -7.39 12.58 13.61
C TYR A 117 -7.20 11.20 14.22
N LYS A 118 -6.37 10.35 13.61
CA LYS A 118 -6.08 9.01 14.14
C LYS A 118 -5.41 9.06 15.50
N ARG A 119 -4.52 10.02 15.71
CA ARG A 119 -3.77 10.17 16.96
C ARG A 119 -4.61 10.75 18.09
N THR A 120 -5.41 11.79 17.82
CA THR A 120 -6.07 12.57 18.90
C THR A 120 -7.56 12.34 18.99
N GLU A 121 -8.27 12.35 17.87
CA GLU A 121 -9.73 12.28 17.89
C GLU A 121 -10.21 10.84 18.01
N TRP A 122 -9.63 9.94 17.21
CA TRP A 122 -10.04 8.54 17.17
C TRP A 122 -9.21 7.67 18.10
N GLY A 123 -7.95 8.04 18.34
CA GLY A 123 -7.01 7.25 19.15
C GLY A 123 -6.75 5.86 18.59
N ILE A 124 -6.69 5.74 17.26
CA ILE A 124 -6.44 4.48 16.52
C ILE A 124 -5.08 4.47 15.82
N GLY A 125 -4.25 5.48 16.04
CA GLY A 125 -2.93 5.53 15.44
C GLY A 125 -1.86 6.27 16.23
N MET A 126 -0.61 5.89 15.95
CA MET A 126 0.60 6.58 16.40
C MET A 126 1.35 7.17 15.21
N GLU A 127 2.21 8.16 15.44
CA GLU A 127 2.93 8.87 14.39
C GLU A 127 4.45 8.63 14.50
N ILE A 128 5.09 8.35 13.36
CA ILE A 128 6.54 8.35 13.25
C ILE A 128 7.02 9.80 13.20
N GLY A 129 7.97 10.13 14.06
CA GLY A 129 8.57 11.47 14.12
C GLY A 129 9.37 11.82 12.86
N ASN A 130 9.77 13.09 12.76
CA ASN A 130 10.50 13.61 11.60
C ASN A 130 11.90 12.99 11.42
N ASP A 131 12.48 12.47 12.50
CA ASP A 131 13.81 11.86 12.49
C ASP A 131 13.69 10.34 12.50
N VAL A 132 13.73 9.73 11.31
CA VAL A 132 13.45 8.29 11.17
C VAL A 132 14.67 7.45 11.52
N ARG A 133 14.84 7.15 12.81
CA ARG A 133 15.86 6.23 13.31
C ARG A 133 15.30 4.84 13.58
N ARG A 134 16.09 3.81 13.24
CA ARG A 134 15.74 2.38 13.45
C ARG A 134 15.28 2.09 14.89
N GLY A 135 15.97 2.64 15.89
CA GLY A 135 15.64 2.42 17.30
C GLY A 135 14.27 2.99 17.68
N GLU A 136 13.96 4.19 17.19
CA GLU A 136 12.69 4.90 17.47
C GLU A 136 11.52 4.20 16.77
N VAL A 137 11.67 3.85 15.49
CA VAL A 137 10.65 3.09 14.74
C VAL A 137 10.40 1.73 15.37
N LYS A 138 11.47 1.02 15.79
CA LYS A 138 11.33 -0.28 16.47
C LYS A 138 10.55 -0.14 17.78
N ALA A 139 10.86 0.86 18.60
CA ALA A 139 10.16 1.11 19.86
C ALA A 139 8.68 1.45 19.62
N LEU A 140 8.40 2.27 18.60
CA LEU A 140 7.04 2.66 18.23
C LEU A 140 6.19 1.47 17.77
N ILE A 141 6.73 0.63 16.87
CA ILE A 141 6.05 -0.59 16.40
C ILE A 141 5.80 -1.54 17.58
N ARG A 142 6.78 -1.69 18.49
CA ARG A 142 6.61 -2.54 19.67
C ARG A 142 5.50 -2.04 20.59
N GLU A 143 5.43 -0.73 20.84
CA GLU A 143 4.33 -0.15 21.62
C GLU A 143 2.96 -0.33 20.94
N ALA A 144 2.91 -0.19 19.61
CA ALA A 144 1.68 -0.38 18.85
C ALA A 144 1.21 -1.86 18.80
N MET A 145 2.15 -2.81 18.78
CA MET A 145 1.84 -4.24 18.77
C MET A 145 1.53 -4.79 20.17
N GLU A 146 2.42 -4.54 21.13
CA GLU A 146 2.47 -5.22 22.44
C GLU A 146 2.10 -4.29 23.62
N GLY A 147 2.20 -2.99 23.42
CA GLY A 147 2.05 -1.98 24.47
C GLY A 147 0.60 -1.71 24.87
N GLU A 148 0.44 -0.89 25.91
CA GLU A 148 -0.87 -0.48 26.40
C GLU A 148 -1.59 0.40 25.38
N LYS A 149 -0.87 1.31 24.72
CA LYS A 149 -1.45 2.13 23.64
C LYS A 149 -1.90 1.25 22.48
N GLY A 150 -1.12 0.24 22.11
CA GLY A 150 -1.50 -0.75 21.10
C GLY A 150 -2.82 -1.46 21.41
N ARG A 151 -3.00 -1.90 22.66
CA ARG A 151 -4.26 -2.52 23.12
C ARG A 151 -5.43 -1.54 23.07
N ASP A 152 -5.23 -0.30 23.50
CA ASP A 152 -6.28 0.73 23.47
C ASP A 152 -6.69 1.09 22.03
N MET A 153 -5.72 1.24 21.12
CA MET A 153 -5.97 1.47 19.70
C MET A 153 -6.78 0.34 19.06
N ARG A 154 -6.46 -0.93 19.38
CA ARG A 154 -7.23 -2.09 18.89
C ARG A 154 -8.68 -2.08 19.37
N ARG A 155 -8.92 -1.72 20.63
CA ARG A 155 -10.29 -1.59 21.16
C ARG A 155 -11.06 -0.51 20.39
N ARG A 156 -10.48 0.68 20.26
CA ARG A 156 -11.10 1.83 19.58
C ARG A 156 -11.36 1.60 18.09
N VAL A 157 -10.42 0.99 17.37
CA VAL A 157 -10.63 0.68 15.94
C VAL A 157 -11.72 -0.37 15.76
N THR A 158 -11.87 -1.31 16.70
CA THR A 158 -13.00 -2.27 16.69
C THR A 158 -14.35 -1.59 16.91
N GLU A 159 -14.42 -0.62 17.83
CA GLU A 159 -15.62 0.20 18.06
C GLU A 159 -15.98 1.04 16.81
N LEU A 160 -14.97 1.64 16.16
CA LEU A 160 -15.14 2.39 14.92
C LEU A 160 -15.56 1.48 13.75
N LYS A 161 -14.99 0.28 13.64
CA LYS A 161 -15.41 -0.75 12.68
C LYS A 161 -16.90 -1.06 12.85
N GLY A 162 -17.34 -1.30 14.10
CA GLY A 162 -18.74 -1.54 14.42
C GLY A 162 -19.65 -0.38 13.98
N SER A 163 -19.22 0.85 14.24
CA SER A 163 -19.93 2.07 13.83
C SER A 163 -19.99 2.25 12.30
N ALA A 164 -18.90 1.94 11.60
CA ALA A 164 -18.83 2.00 10.14
C ALA A 164 -19.78 0.97 9.50
N VAL A 165 -19.77 -0.27 9.99
CA VAL A 165 -20.69 -1.33 9.55
C VAL A 165 -22.14 -0.95 9.81
N ALA A 166 -22.47 -0.44 11.01
CA ALA A 166 -23.84 -0.01 11.33
C ALA A 166 -24.31 1.14 10.42
N ALA A 167 -23.42 2.06 10.05
CA ALA A 167 -23.76 3.17 9.16
C ALA A 167 -24.04 2.72 7.71
N ALA A 168 -23.36 1.67 7.24
CA ALA A 168 -23.42 1.16 5.88
C ALA A 168 -24.42 0.00 5.68
N LYS A 169 -25.00 -0.56 6.75
CA LYS A 169 -26.08 -1.55 6.64
C LYS A 169 -27.37 -0.95 6.08
N LEU A 170 -28.28 -1.80 5.62
CA LEU A 170 -29.64 -1.41 5.24
C LEU A 170 -30.30 -0.56 6.34
N ASN A 171 -30.90 0.57 5.97
CA ASN A 171 -31.45 1.59 6.87
C ASN A 171 -30.42 2.33 7.76
N GLY A 172 -29.13 2.05 7.59
CA GLY A 172 -28.03 2.77 8.23
C GLY A 172 -27.96 4.23 7.78
N ARG A 173 -27.33 5.09 8.59
CA ARG A 173 -27.27 6.54 8.32
C ARG A 173 -26.65 6.88 6.96
N SER A 174 -25.62 6.14 6.54
CA SER A 174 -24.95 6.39 5.25
C SER A 174 -25.81 5.85 4.11
N MET A 175 -26.44 4.68 4.28
CA MET A 175 -27.33 4.13 3.26
C MET A 175 -28.56 5.01 3.02
N ARG A 176 -29.16 5.59 4.06
CA ARG A 176 -30.26 6.55 3.90
C ARG A 176 -29.85 7.81 3.12
N ASN A 177 -28.60 8.22 3.20
CA ASN A 177 -28.10 9.33 2.38
C ASN A 177 -27.95 8.91 0.91
N VAL A 178 -27.60 7.65 0.64
CA VAL A 178 -27.56 7.08 -0.72
C VAL A 178 -28.97 6.97 -1.29
N ASP A 179 -29.92 6.44 -0.52
CA ASP A 179 -31.33 6.34 -0.92
C ASP A 179 -31.87 7.73 -1.27
N ARG A 180 -31.66 8.71 -0.38
CA ARG A 180 -32.04 10.10 -0.64
C ARG A 180 -31.38 10.67 -1.90
N PHE A 181 -30.10 10.39 -2.14
CA PHE A 181 -29.42 10.85 -3.35
C PHE A 181 -30.03 10.24 -4.62
N ILE A 182 -30.40 8.96 -4.58
CA ILE A 182 -31.07 8.30 -5.70
C ILE A 182 -32.42 8.97 -5.97
N ASP A 183 -33.22 9.15 -4.93
CA ASP A 183 -34.59 9.69 -5.04
C ASP A 183 -34.60 11.16 -5.47
N GLU A 184 -33.72 11.99 -4.89
CA GLU A 184 -33.74 13.45 -5.09
C GLU A 184 -32.90 13.94 -6.28
N VAL A 185 -31.95 13.13 -6.78
CA VAL A 185 -31.03 13.55 -7.86
C VAL A 185 -31.14 12.68 -9.10
N LEU A 186 -31.22 11.35 -8.95
CA LEU A 186 -31.19 10.44 -10.10
C LEU A 186 -32.58 10.13 -10.66
N LEU A 187 -33.60 10.12 -9.81
CA LEU A 187 -34.99 9.81 -10.17
C LEU A 187 -35.92 11.04 -10.22
N ALA A 188 -35.39 12.23 -9.89
CA ALA A 188 -36.12 13.49 -9.88
C ALA A 188 -36.43 14.03 -11.29
#